data_AF-A0A1X7TW90-F1
#
_entry.id   AF-A0A1X7TW90-F1
#
_cell.length_a   1.000
_cell.length_b   1.000
_cell.length_c   1.000
_cell.angle_alpha   90.00
_cell.angle_beta   90.00
_cell.angle_gamma   90.00
#
_symmetry.space_group_name_H-M   'P 1'
#
loop_
_entity.id
_entity.type
_entity.pdbx_description
1 polymer ?
#
loop_
_entity_poly.entity_id
_entity_poly.type
_entity_poly.pdbx_seq_one_letter_code
_entity_poly.pdbx_strand_id
1 'polypeptide(L)'
;MKLPLKTKERPPLLGDIDSKVQVYLKNTLESGGIINSRIVMSVAQGLVLYFNPSLLRENGGCVELNRNQALSLLERMKHIKRKGSTARSKESVSDFMEQRSTFL
;
A
#
# COMPACT_ATOMS: atom_id res chain seq x y z
N MET A 1 -18.15 6.18 -25.17
CA MET A 1 -16.67 6.09 -25.27
C MET A 1 -16.09 5.98 -23.86
N LYS A 2 -15.38 4.89 -23.53
CA LYS A 2 -14.67 4.75 -22.25
C LYS A 2 -13.38 5.57 -22.34
N LEU A 3 -13.26 6.63 -21.53
CA LEU A 3 -12.03 7.41 -21.39
C LEU A 3 -10.94 6.55 -20.73
N PRO A 4 -9.67 6.60 -21.18
CA PRO A 4 -8.60 5.82 -20.59
C PRO A 4 -8.32 6.27 -19.15
N LEU A 5 -8.20 5.30 -18.25
CA LEU A 5 -7.76 5.52 -16.89
C LEU A 5 -6.32 6.04 -16.93
N LYS A 6 -6.15 7.32 -16.57
CA LYS A 6 -4.90 8.07 -16.33
C LYS A 6 -3.62 7.26 -16.62
N THR A 7 -2.97 7.57 -17.75
CA THR A 7 -1.66 7.04 -18.15
C THR A 7 -0.66 7.25 -17.01
N LYS A 8 -0.05 6.17 -16.52
CA LYS A 8 1.03 6.24 -15.52
C LYS A 8 2.29 6.70 -16.25
N GLU A 9 2.58 7.99 -16.21
CA GLU A 9 3.72 8.57 -16.92
C GLU A 9 5.09 8.15 -16.35
N ARG A 10 5.13 7.72 -15.08
CA ARG A 10 6.39 7.36 -14.41
C ARG A 10 6.53 5.85 -14.23
N PRO A 11 7.60 5.22 -14.74
CA PRO A 11 7.87 3.81 -14.50
C PRO A 11 8.16 3.55 -13.01
N PRO A 12 7.87 2.33 -12.51
CA PRO A 12 8.19 1.94 -11.14
C PRO A 12 9.70 1.99 -10.89
N LEU A 13 10.08 2.43 -9.69
CA LEU A 13 11.50 2.63 -9.29
C LEU A 13 12.35 1.35 -9.45
N LEU A 14 11.72 0.19 -9.25
CA LEU A 14 12.37 -1.12 -9.21
C LEU A 14 12.27 -1.89 -10.55
N GLY A 15 11.69 -1.29 -11.60
CA GLY A 15 11.51 -1.95 -12.90
C GLY A 15 10.81 -3.31 -12.76
N ASP A 16 11.41 -4.35 -13.35
CA ASP A 16 10.86 -5.72 -13.35
C ASP A 16 10.82 -6.38 -11.96
N ILE A 17 11.68 -5.93 -11.03
CA ILE A 17 11.70 -6.41 -9.66
C ILE A 17 10.41 -5.99 -8.94
N ASP A 18 9.82 -4.84 -9.30
CA ASP A 18 8.57 -4.35 -8.73
C ASP A 18 7.43 -5.38 -8.90
N SER A 19 7.34 -6.01 -10.08
CA SER A 19 6.36 -7.06 -10.38
C SER A 19 6.53 -8.27 -9.48
N LYS A 20 7.78 -8.68 -9.18
CA LYS A 20 8.07 -9.79 -8.27
C LYS A 20 7.69 -9.47 -6.83
N VAL A 21 7.97 -8.24 -6.39
CA VAL A 21 7.55 -7.75 -5.07
C VAL A 21 6.02 -7.79 -4.98
N GLN A 22 5.29 -7.32 -6.00
CA GLN A 22 3.83 -7.35 -6.01
C GLN A 22 3.26 -8.77 -5.92
N VAL A 23 3.84 -9.73 -6.65
CA VAL A 23 3.41 -11.14 -6.58
C VAL A 23 3.64 -11.72 -5.19
N TYR A 24 4.80 -11.49 -4.59
CA TYR A 24 5.09 -11.95 -3.24
C TYR A 24 4.10 -11.41 -2.21
N LEU A 25 3.79 -10.11 -2.30
CA LEU A 25 2.84 -9.46 -1.40
C LEU A 25 1.40 -9.98 -1.61
N LYS A 26 0.98 -10.25 -2.84
CA LYS A 26 -0.34 -10.87 -3.09
C LYS A 26 -0.45 -12.26 -2.46
N ASN A 27 0.55 -13.11 -2.66
CA ASN A 27 0.57 -14.46 -2.06
C ASN A 27 0.55 -14.38 -0.52
N THR A 28 1.24 -13.39 0.05
CA THR A 28 1.23 -13.15 1.50
C THR A 28 -0.14 -12.71 2.01
N LEU A 29 -0.94 -11.98 1.22
CA LEU A 29 -2.31 -11.62 1.58
C LEU A 29 -3.28 -12.79 1.45
N GLU A 30 -3.13 -13.59 0.39
CA GLU A 30 -3.97 -14.76 0.16
C GLU A 30 -3.80 -15.82 1.27
N SER A 31 -2.61 -15.87 1.89
CA SER A 31 -2.35 -16.71 3.07
C SER A 31 -2.81 -16.08 4.40
N GLY A 32 -3.42 -14.88 4.38
CA GLY A 32 -3.89 -14.18 5.58
C GLY A 32 -2.80 -13.39 6.32
N GLY A 33 -1.64 -13.18 5.71
CA GLY A 33 -0.54 -12.42 6.28
C GLY A 33 -0.81 -10.91 6.36
N ILE A 34 -0.24 -10.26 7.37
CA ILE A 34 -0.34 -8.80 7.56
C ILE A 34 0.73 -8.09 6.75
N ILE A 35 0.31 -7.15 5.90
CA ILE A 35 1.22 -6.30 5.13
C ILE A 35 1.27 -4.89 5.70
N ASN A 36 2.47 -4.46 6.07
CA ASN A 36 2.78 -3.08 6.45
C ASN A 36 3.98 -2.55 5.63
N SER A 37 4.26 -1.25 5.72
CA SER A 37 5.36 -0.65 4.96
C SER A 37 6.73 -1.26 5.26
N ARG A 38 6.97 -1.75 6.48
CA ARG A 38 8.25 -2.39 6.86
C ARG A 38 8.41 -3.76 6.20
N ILE A 39 7.35 -4.55 6.13
CA ILE A 39 7.33 -5.84 5.41
C ILE A 39 7.62 -5.59 3.93
N VAL A 40 6.96 -4.62 3.32
CA VAL A 40 7.19 -4.25 1.91
C VAL A 40 8.65 -3.86 1.67
N MET A 41 9.23 -3.02 2.53
CA MET A 41 10.64 -2.62 2.42
C MET A 41 11.58 -3.83 2.53
N SER A 42 11.33 -4.72 3.49
CA SER A 42 12.17 -5.91 3.73
C SER A 42 12.11 -6.89 2.56
N VAL A 43 10.91 -7.13 2.02
CA VAL A 43 10.71 -7.99 0.85
C VAL A 43 11.38 -7.38 -0.38
N ALA A 44 11.21 -6.07 -0.61
CA ALA A 44 11.87 -5.38 -1.71
C ALA A 44 13.40 -5.45 -1.57
N GLN A 45 13.95 -5.26 -0.37
CA GLN A 45 15.39 -5.33 -0.13
C GLN A 45 15.93 -6.73 -0.40
N GLY A 46 15.26 -7.78 0.12
CA GLY A 46 15.66 -9.16 -0.14
C GLY A 46 15.63 -9.52 -1.62
N LEU A 47 14.59 -9.12 -2.35
CA LEU A 47 14.47 -9.37 -3.79
C LEU A 47 15.52 -8.61 -4.60
N VAL A 48 15.83 -7.35 -4.25
CA VAL A 48 16.88 -6.59 -4.92
C VAL A 48 18.25 -7.20 -4.65
N LEU A 49 18.54 -7.58 -3.40
CA LEU A 49 19.79 -8.27 -3.06
C LEU A 49 19.97 -9.58 -3.83
N TYR A 50 18.88 -10.33 -4.03
CA TYR A 50 18.91 -11.59 -4.78
C TYR A 50 19.12 -11.40 -6.29
N PHE A 51 18.42 -10.44 -6.91
CA PHE A 51 18.45 -10.28 -8.37
C PHE A 51 19.52 -9.31 -8.88
N ASN A 52 19.70 -8.17 -8.21
CA ASN A 52 20.68 -7.17 -8.62
C ASN A 52 21.07 -6.27 -7.43
N PRO A 53 22.06 -6.70 -6.63
CA PRO A 53 22.47 -5.96 -5.45
C PRO A 53 23.02 -4.57 -5.79
N SER A 54 23.60 -4.38 -6.98
CA SER A 54 24.18 -3.09 -7.43
C SER A 54 23.16 -1.97 -7.59
N LEU A 55 21.85 -2.27 -7.58
CA LEU A 55 20.81 -1.24 -7.61
C LEU A 55 20.68 -0.51 -6.26
N LEU A 56 20.99 -1.16 -5.15
CA LEU A 56 20.86 -0.58 -3.81
C LEU A 56 21.89 0.50 -3.58
N ARG A 57 21.47 1.58 -2.93
CA ARG A 57 22.33 2.68 -2.53
C ARG A 57 23.53 2.25 -1.68
N GLU A 58 23.35 1.21 -0.86
CA GLU A 58 24.41 0.61 -0.04
C GLU A 58 25.53 -0.01 -0.89
N ASN A 59 25.22 -0.43 -2.12
CA ASN A 59 26.17 -1.04 -3.06
C ASN A 59 26.57 -0.07 -4.18
N GLY A 60 26.39 1.24 -3.98
CA GLY A 60 26.72 2.27 -4.98
C GLY A 60 25.62 2.55 -6.01
N GLY A 61 24.43 1.98 -5.84
CA GLY A 61 23.28 2.19 -6.72
C GLY A 61 22.47 3.46 -6.45
N CYS A 62 21.46 3.71 -7.27
CA CYS A 62 20.58 4.89 -7.17
C CYS A 62 19.29 4.61 -6.36
N VAL A 63 18.96 3.33 -6.11
CA VAL A 63 17.69 2.96 -5.49
C VAL A 63 17.82 2.99 -3.97
N GLU A 64 17.00 3.83 -3.35
CA GLU A 64 16.79 3.84 -1.90
C GLU A 64 15.40 3.30 -1.57
N LEU A 65 15.36 2.21 -0.80
CA LEU A 65 14.13 1.63 -0.28
C LEU A 65 13.69 2.40 0.96
N ASN A 66 12.84 3.41 0.77
CA ASN A 66 12.27 4.20 1.86
C ASN A 66 10.77 3.92 2.02
N ARG A 67 10.20 4.43 3.13
CA ARG A 67 8.78 4.28 3.45
C ARG A 67 7.86 4.81 2.36
N ASN A 68 8.23 5.91 1.70
CA ASN A 68 7.41 6.52 0.66
C ASN A 68 7.31 5.62 -0.57
N GLN A 69 8.39 4.93 -0.95
CA GLN A 69 8.37 3.95 -2.03
C GLN A 69 7.49 2.76 -1.68
N ALA A 70 7.58 2.25 -0.45
CA ALA A 70 6.73 1.17 0.02
C ALA A 70 5.24 1.56 0.03
N LEU A 71 4.91 2.78 0.47
CA LEU A 71 3.55 3.30 0.43
C LEU A 71 3.05 3.47 -1.01
N SER A 72 3.88 4.03 -1.90
CA SER A 72 3.55 4.15 -3.32
C SER A 72 3.27 2.79 -3.96
N LEU A 73 4.04 1.75 -3.62
CA LEU A 73 3.77 0.38 -4.08
C LEU A 73 2.40 -0.10 -3.60
N LEU A 74 2.10 0.05 -2.30
CA LEU A 74 0.82 -0.36 -1.72
C LEU A 74 -0.37 0.40 -2.32
N GLU A 75 -0.21 1.70 -2.62
CA GLU A 75 -1.21 2.50 -3.34
C GLU A 75 -1.45 1.95 -4.75
N ARG A 76 -0.37 1.63 -5.48
CA ARG A 76 -0.47 1.03 -6.82
C ARG A 76 -1.17 -0.32 -6.80
N MET A 77 -1.00 -1.09 -5.73
CA MET A 77 -1.71 -2.37 -5.51
C MET A 77 -3.14 -2.19 -4.96
N LYS A 78 -3.59 -0.96 -4.66
CA LYS A 78 -4.87 -0.66 -4.00
C LYS A 78 -5.04 -1.34 -2.62
N HIS A 79 -3.94 -1.58 -1.90
CA HIS A 79 -3.94 -2.29 -0.61
C HIS A 79 -3.75 -1.38 0.61
N ILE A 80 -3.98 -0.08 0.48
CA ILE A 80 -4.00 0.82 1.63
C ILE A 80 -5.36 0.70 2.34
N LYS A 81 -5.33 0.44 3.65
CA LYS A 81 -6.52 0.60 4.50
C LYS A 81 -7.04 2.02 4.28
N ARG A 82 -8.26 2.15 3.78
CA ARG A 82 -8.96 3.43 3.66
C ARG A 82 -8.94 4.07 5.04
N LYS A 83 -8.22 5.18 5.20
CA LYS A 83 -8.38 6.01 6.40
C LYS A 83 -9.80 6.54 6.32
N GLY A 84 -10.68 6.08 7.19
CA GLY A 84 -11.97 6.74 7.36
C GLY A 84 -11.64 8.18 7.69
N SER A 85 -11.87 9.11 6.75
CA SER A 85 -12.00 10.49 7.18
C SER A 85 -13.15 10.46 8.18
N THR A 86 -12.95 11.08 9.33
CA THR A 86 -14.02 11.47 10.24
C THR A 86 -14.95 12.44 9.51
N ALA A 87 -15.65 11.96 8.48
CA ALA A 87 -16.87 12.57 8.01
C ALA A 87 -17.78 12.48 9.23
N ARG A 88 -18.00 13.64 9.87
CA ARG A 88 -18.91 13.85 10.98
C ARG A 88 -20.04 12.83 10.91
N SER A 89 -20.17 11.97 11.92
CA SER A 89 -21.46 11.36 12.16
C SER A 89 -22.46 12.51 12.19
N LYS A 90 -23.33 12.58 11.18
CA LYS A 90 -24.49 13.48 11.21
C LYS A 90 -25.51 12.83 12.13
N GLU A 91 -25.12 12.50 13.35
CA GLU A 91 -26.09 12.14 14.36
C GLU A 91 -26.64 13.45 14.89
N SER A 92 -27.89 13.71 14.52
CA SER A 92 -28.66 14.80 15.07
C SER A 92 -29.06 14.44 16.50
N VAL A 93 -29.28 15.43 17.37
CA VAL A 93 -29.67 15.19 18.77
C VAL A 93 -30.95 14.34 18.87
N SER A 94 -31.81 14.38 17.85
CA SER A 94 -32.99 13.50 17.72
C SER A 94 -32.63 12.01 17.63
N ASP A 95 -31.58 11.64 16.90
CA ASP A 95 -31.17 10.24 16.71
C ASP A 95 -30.67 9.62 18.04
N PHE A 96 -30.04 10.44 18.89
CA PHE A 96 -29.57 10.03 20.21
C PHE A 96 -30.72 9.74 21.20
N MET A 97 -31.82 10.52 21.11
CA MET A 97 -32.97 10.35 22.01
C MET A 97 -33.77 9.08 21.68
N GLU A 98 -33.89 8.73 20.40
CA GLU A 98 -34.56 7.49 19.96
C GLU A 98 -33.77 6.22 20.31
N GLN A 99 -32.44 6.27 20.25
CA GLN A 99 -31.63 5.13 20.68
C GLN A 99 -31.73 4.90 22.19
N ARG A 100 -31.86 5.95 23.01
CA ARG A 100 -31.94 5.84 24.47
C ARG A 100 -33.20 5.12 24.95
N SER A 101 -34.34 5.27 24.27
CA SER A 101 -35.59 4.60 24.64
C SER A 101 -35.62 3.10 24.31
N THR A 102 -34.67 2.61 23.50
CA THR A 102 -34.59 1.19 23.12
C THR A 102 -33.84 0.36 24.16
N PHE A 103 -33.09 0.99 25.06
CA PHE A 103 -32.25 0.33 26.08
C PHE A 103 -32.79 0.44 27.52
N LEU A 104 -33.92 1.11 27.74
CA LEU A 104 -34.58 1.31 29.03
C LEU A 104 -35.99 0.70 29.00
#